data_AF-A0A267GHV2-F1
#
_entry.id   AF-A0A267GHV2-F1
#
_cell.length_a   1.000
_cell.length_b   1.000
_cell.length_c   1.000
_cell.angle_alpha   90.00
_cell.angle_beta   90.00
_cell.angle_gamma   90.00
#
_symmetry.space_group_name_H-M   'P 1'
#
loop_
_entity.id
_entity.type
_entity.pdbx_description
1 polymer ?
#
loop_
_entity_poly.entity_id
_entity_poly.type
_entity_poly.pdbx_seq_one_letter_code
_entity_poly.pdbx_strand_id
1 'polypeptide(L)'
;GAPPLAAVSKREGAAARPLKLSTKLSEMSSRGPGKGNGRHYLKQPATQMKFLDSTPAEYRTSISALNAQEEKLRFLQDGKLPEFKLKGSGSHVESVLSEPRRQIRFELFHKARAILEAVTADFGGLDQFFEASYGPRISLERAVALVHDFLQDHALDGQLSVLWTPDLQCTGLMTSTGPIRCMNAPEMREFTLLLRSTCENNYLRDPGITCLMYHEVGTHFMRAKNEGHQPWYSDRRRFGLSQLGSQESIRGEEGLATLHTIFNAKVPMLANSALSYYSACMASFLDFRSLFRHLEKYVKSPENRWRICLRIKRALGNPNRPGGLGKDQRYFEGAVEILTHLDEIDFKELMAGKLCWAELARVRKFMKNTGLKYPDIMRDMEAYRQRLAFIRRINGFADVVVDLERPTSPVLTRQDLLEELLQTNLSSLLRTQPEVKQMGLGCCCCLGFRIRWRRRRQRRQNGDSRRHRQVTPVVPILDPQVCLTDA
;
A
#
# COMPACT_ATOMS: atom_id res chain seq x y z
N GLY A 1 65.76 9.15 6.27
CA GLY A 1 65.32 9.31 7.66
C GLY A 1 63.84 9.05 7.75
N ALA A 2 63.47 7.80 8.04
CA ALA A 2 62.11 7.39 8.38
C ALA A 2 62.23 6.40 9.57
N PRO A 3 61.64 6.71 10.74
CA PRO A 3 61.48 5.76 11.84
C PRO A 3 60.09 5.11 11.84
N PRO A 4 59.85 4.05 12.65
CA PRO A 4 59.28 2.80 12.14
C PRO A 4 57.91 2.36 12.74
N LEU A 5 57.45 1.23 12.19
CA LEU A 5 56.37 0.32 12.61
C LEU A 5 56.38 -0.10 14.10
N ALA A 6 55.18 -0.18 14.69
CA ALA A 6 54.62 -1.20 15.63
C ALA A 6 53.46 -0.53 16.43
N ALA A 7 52.36 -1.17 16.84
CA ALA A 7 52.14 -2.56 17.19
C ALA A 7 50.67 -2.97 17.01
N VAL A 8 50.48 -4.18 16.46
CA VAL A 8 49.26 -4.99 16.62
C VAL A 8 49.56 -6.01 17.72
N SER A 9 48.74 -6.03 18.77
CA SER A 9 48.79 -7.04 19.83
C SER A 9 47.60 -8.01 19.70
N LYS A 10 47.91 -9.31 19.70
CA LYS A 10 47.01 -10.47 19.57
C LYS A 10 46.44 -10.91 20.92
N ARG A 11 45.27 -11.57 20.87
CA ARG A 11 44.89 -12.84 21.55
C ARG A 11 43.50 -13.25 21.00
N GLU A 12 43.37 -14.26 20.13
CA GLU A 12 43.18 -15.71 20.43
C GLU A 12 42.14 -15.98 21.53
N GLY A 13 41.08 -16.77 21.39
CA GLY A 13 40.54 -17.59 20.30
C GLY A 13 39.29 -18.35 20.82
N ALA A 14 38.39 -18.78 19.94
CA ALA A 14 37.46 -19.89 20.21
C ALA A 14 36.96 -20.46 18.87
N ALA A 15 37.29 -21.72 18.63
CA ALA A 15 37.09 -22.45 17.39
C ALA A 15 35.60 -22.69 17.06
N ALA A 16 35.21 -22.37 15.83
CA ALA A 16 33.93 -22.80 15.26
C ALA A 16 34.05 -24.23 14.71
N ARG A 17 33.24 -25.14 15.26
CA ARG A 17 33.06 -26.52 14.77
C ARG A 17 32.45 -26.52 13.36
N PRO A 18 32.92 -27.34 12.41
CA PRO A 18 32.22 -27.56 11.16
C PRO A 18 31.00 -28.47 11.38
N LEU A 19 29.81 -27.96 11.02
CA LEU A 19 28.58 -28.75 10.92
C LEU A 19 28.69 -29.72 9.75
N LYS A 20 28.63 -31.03 10.07
CA LYS A 20 28.59 -32.13 9.09
C LYS A 20 27.33 -32.02 8.23
N LEU A 21 27.51 -31.74 6.94
CA LEU A 21 26.47 -31.97 5.92
C LEU A 21 26.34 -33.49 5.71
N SER A 22 25.12 -33.99 5.92
CA SER A 22 24.76 -35.39 5.62
C SER A 22 24.78 -35.62 4.11
N THR A 23 25.50 -36.67 3.73
CA THR A 23 25.68 -37.23 2.40
C THR A 23 24.38 -37.89 1.89
N LYS A 24 23.73 -37.26 0.91
CA LYS A 24 22.77 -37.91 -0.02
C LYS A 24 22.88 -37.31 -1.43
N LEU A 25 24.09 -37.33 -1.99
CA LEU A 25 24.35 -36.82 -3.35
C LEU A 25 25.26 -37.75 -4.18
N SER A 26 25.36 -39.03 -3.82
CA SER A 26 26.24 -39.99 -4.51
C SER A 26 25.60 -41.33 -4.91
N GLU A 27 24.29 -41.40 -5.08
CA GLU A 27 23.61 -42.60 -5.61
C GLU A 27 22.66 -42.26 -6.76
N MET A 28 23.18 -41.69 -7.85
CA MET A 28 22.46 -41.64 -9.14
C MET A 28 23.41 -41.78 -10.35
N SER A 29 24.42 -42.65 -10.27
CA SER A 29 25.25 -42.99 -11.43
C SER A 29 25.49 -44.49 -11.49
N SER A 30 24.51 -45.24 -12.01
CA SER A 30 24.72 -46.61 -12.51
C SER A 30 23.44 -47.23 -13.10
N ARG A 31 22.91 -46.74 -14.24
CA ARG A 31 22.07 -47.57 -15.13
C ARG A 31 22.32 -47.22 -16.60
N GLY A 32 22.72 -48.24 -17.37
CA GLY A 32 23.02 -48.18 -18.80
C GLY A 32 21.78 -47.95 -19.69
N PRO A 33 21.97 -47.93 -21.02
CA PRO A 33 20.98 -47.38 -21.95
C PRO A 33 19.86 -48.37 -22.24
N GLY A 34 18.70 -48.15 -21.64
CA GLY A 34 17.44 -48.83 -21.99
C GLY A 34 16.59 -47.95 -22.91
N LYS A 35 16.33 -48.42 -24.12
CA LYS A 35 15.35 -47.85 -25.07
C LYS A 35 13.95 -47.88 -24.45
N GLY A 36 13.25 -46.74 -24.47
CA GLY A 36 11.85 -46.65 -24.08
C GLY A 36 11.32 -45.23 -24.21
N ASN A 37 10.74 -44.91 -25.37
CA ASN A 37 10.04 -43.66 -25.63
C ASN A 37 8.74 -43.63 -24.81
N GLY A 38 8.75 -42.96 -23.67
CA GLY A 38 7.56 -42.64 -22.88
C GLY A 38 7.78 -41.30 -22.21
N ARG A 39 7.12 -40.24 -22.71
CA ARG A 39 7.05 -38.96 -22.00
C ARG A 39 6.26 -39.19 -20.70
N HIS A 40 6.96 -39.50 -19.61
CA HIS A 40 6.41 -39.40 -18.28
C HIS A 40 6.15 -37.92 -17.99
N TYR A 41 4.91 -37.47 -18.20
CA TYR A 41 4.43 -36.26 -17.56
C TYR A 41 4.39 -36.53 -16.06
N LEU A 42 5.41 -36.08 -15.33
CA LEU A 42 5.34 -36.00 -13.87
C LEU A 42 4.11 -35.16 -13.55
N LYS A 43 3.08 -35.80 -12.98
CA LYS A 43 1.85 -35.12 -12.56
C LYS A 43 2.27 -34.07 -11.54
N GLN A 44 2.02 -32.79 -11.83
CA GLN A 44 2.31 -31.73 -10.86
C GLN A 44 1.48 -32.03 -9.59
N PRO A 45 2.07 -31.89 -8.40
CA PRO A 45 1.34 -32.11 -7.15
C PRO A 45 0.20 -31.10 -7.06
N ALA A 46 -1.00 -31.50 -6.63
CA ALA A 46 -2.13 -30.58 -6.49
C ALA A 46 -1.85 -29.47 -5.47
N THR A 47 -2.47 -28.29 -5.63
CA THR A 47 -2.36 -27.20 -4.67
C THR A 47 -2.87 -27.64 -3.29
N GLN A 48 -2.01 -27.54 -2.29
CA GLN A 48 -2.37 -27.85 -0.90
C GLN A 48 -3.06 -26.64 -0.28
N MET A 49 -4.32 -26.80 0.13
CA MET A 49 -5.04 -25.84 0.97
C MET A 49 -5.06 -26.33 2.41
N LYS A 50 -4.50 -25.55 3.34
CA LYS A 50 -4.40 -25.91 4.77
C LYS A 50 -5.07 -24.85 5.63
N PHE A 51 -5.72 -25.28 6.70
CA PHE A 51 -6.27 -24.42 7.73
C PHE A 51 -5.39 -24.51 8.96
N LEU A 52 -4.97 -23.37 9.49
CA LEU A 52 -4.06 -23.27 10.62
C LEU A 52 -4.75 -22.54 11.77
N ASP A 53 -4.44 -22.95 13.01
CA ASP A 53 -4.96 -22.30 14.21
C ASP A 53 -4.37 -20.90 14.41
N SER A 54 -3.18 -20.65 13.87
CA SER A 54 -2.52 -19.35 13.92
C SER A 54 -1.53 -19.16 12.77
N THR A 55 -1.18 -17.90 12.50
CA THR A 55 -0.19 -17.52 11.49
C THR A 55 1.20 -17.96 11.95
N PRO A 56 1.91 -18.79 11.16
CA PRO A 56 3.25 -19.26 11.50
C PRO A 56 4.24 -18.11 11.70
N ALA A 57 5.23 -18.33 12.57
CA ALA A 57 6.11 -17.27 13.04
C ALA A 57 6.96 -16.67 11.91
N GLU A 58 7.35 -17.45 10.91
CA GLU A 58 8.13 -17.03 9.74
C GLU A 58 7.40 -15.98 8.87
N TYR A 59 6.07 -15.98 8.87
CA TYR A 59 5.26 -14.99 8.13
C TYR A 59 4.98 -13.72 8.95
N ARG A 60 5.40 -13.69 10.23
CA ARG A 60 5.27 -12.51 11.09
C ARG A 60 6.50 -11.60 10.97
N THR A 61 6.24 -10.32 10.77
CA THR A 61 7.29 -9.29 10.77
C THR A 61 7.70 -8.89 12.19
N SER A 62 8.83 -8.21 12.34
CA SER A 62 9.26 -7.67 13.64
C SER A 62 8.24 -6.73 14.29
N ILE A 63 7.44 -6.01 13.48
CA ILE A 63 6.40 -5.10 13.96
C ILE A 63 5.02 -5.76 14.12
N SER A 64 4.95 -7.09 14.07
CA SER A 64 3.70 -7.82 14.29
C SER A 64 3.39 -7.87 15.78
N ALA A 65 2.25 -7.28 16.18
CA ALA A 65 1.68 -7.42 17.52
C ALA A 65 1.23 -8.87 17.80
N LEU A 66 1.77 -9.47 18.86
CA LEU A 66 1.51 -10.85 19.29
C LEU A 66 0.27 -10.97 20.18
N ASN A 67 -0.05 -9.93 20.94
CA ASN A 67 -1.22 -9.85 21.82
C ASN A 67 -2.38 -9.04 21.19
N ALA A 68 -2.43 -8.92 19.85
CA ALA A 68 -3.40 -8.05 19.17
C ALA A 68 -4.86 -8.38 19.50
N GLN A 69 -5.19 -9.67 19.68
CA GLN A 69 -6.53 -10.12 20.02
C GLN A 69 -6.90 -9.79 21.48
N GLU A 70 -5.98 -9.99 22.42
CA GLU A 70 -6.16 -9.63 23.83
C GLU A 70 -6.39 -8.13 23.98
N GLU A 71 -5.53 -7.31 23.37
CA GLU A 71 -5.65 -5.85 23.42
C GLU A 71 -6.92 -5.34 22.74
N LYS A 72 -7.42 -6.05 21.72
CA LYS A 72 -8.69 -5.74 21.07
C LYS A 72 -9.85 -5.88 22.05
N LEU A 73 -9.92 -7.01 22.75
CA LEU A 73 -10.97 -7.28 23.73
C LEU A 73 -10.91 -6.26 24.87
N ARG A 74 -9.71 -6.00 25.42
CA ARG A 74 -9.50 -4.98 26.47
C ARG A 74 -9.94 -3.58 26.01
N PHE A 75 -9.67 -3.20 24.77
CA PHE A 75 -10.04 -1.88 24.27
C PHE A 75 -11.54 -1.76 23.96
N LEU A 76 -12.13 -2.74 23.30
CA LEU A 76 -13.53 -2.69 22.86
C LEU A 76 -14.52 -2.97 24.00
N GLN A 77 -14.17 -3.86 24.94
CA GLN A 77 -15.07 -4.26 26.05
C GLN A 77 -14.82 -3.40 27.30
N ASP A 78 -13.56 -3.29 27.74
CA ASP A 78 -13.24 -2.57 28.99
C ASP A 78 -12.90 -1.09 28.77
N GLY A 79 -12.80 -0.64 27.51
CA GLY A 79 -12.37 0.71 27.18
C GLY A 79 -10.92 1.01 27.56
N LYS A 80 -10.06 0.01 27.82
CA LYS A 80 -8.65 0.20 28.20
C LYS A 80 -7.79 0.55 26.99
N LEU A 81 -6.81 1.44 27.17
CA LEU A 81 -5.89 1.79 26.08
C LEU A 81 -4.96 0.61 25.76
N PRO A 82 -4.63 0.37 24.49
CA PRO A 82 -3.86 -0.80 24.10
C PRO A 82 -2.36 -0.67 24.40
N GLU A 83 -1.74 -1.80 24.70
CA GLU A 83 -0.30 -1.98 24.88
C GLU A 83 0.19 -3.19 24.06
N PHE A 84 0.85 -2.93 22.92
CA PHE A 84 1.22 -3.99 21.99
C PHE A 84 2.57 -4.63 22.33
N LYS A 85 2.57 -5.95 22.47
CA LYS A 85 3.78 -6.79 22.52
C LYS A 85 4.17 -7.17 21.10
N LEU A 86 5.31 -6.66 20.63
CA LEU A 86 5.80 -6.90 19.27
C LEU A 86 6.73 -8.11 19.21
N LYS A 87 6.82 -8.75 18.03
CA LYS A 87 7.76 -9.86 17.78
C LYS A 87 9.22 -9.41 17.88
N GLY A 88 9.55 -8.23 17.37
CA GLY A 88 10.91 -7.69 17.36
C GLY A 88 11.27 -6.99 18.67
N SER A 89 12.57 -6.89 18.96
CA SER A 89 13.09 -6.08 20.07
C SER A 89 12.86 -4.59 19.84
N GLY A 90 12.83 -3.79 20.92
CA GLY A 90 12.58 -2.35 20.86
C GLY A 90 13.52 -1.60 19.91
N SER A 91 14.83 -1.85 20.00
CA SER A 91 15.83 -1.21 19.12
C SER A 91 15.65 -1.56 17.64
N HIS A 92 15.27 -2.80 17.34
CA HIS A 92 15.01 -3.21 15.96
C HIS A 92 13.70 -2.60 15.44
N VAL A 93 12.66 -2.50 16.27
CA VAL A 93 11.41 -1.82 15.91
C VAL A 93 11.66 -0.33 15.63
N GLU A 94 12.47 0.35 16.44
CA GLU A 94 12.84 1.75 16.21
C GLU A 94 13.60 1.94 14.89
N SER A 95 14.57 1.07 14.59
CA SER A 95 15.25 1.06 13.30
C SER A 95 14.30 0.85 12.13
N VAL A 96 13.28 0.00 12.31
CA VAL A 96 12.24 -0.22 11.30
C VAL A 96 11.37 1.03 11.12
N LEU A 97 11.01 1.73 12.20
CA LEU A 97 10.21 2.96 12.15
C LEU A 97 10.93 4.13 11.45
N SER A 98 12.25 4.21 11.57
CA SER A 98 13.04 5.30 10.97
C SER A 98 13.23 5.16 9.46
N GLU A 99 12.94 3.98 8.88
CA GLU A 99 12.98 3.75 7.44
C GLU A 99 12.08 4.76 6.69
N PRO A 100 12.59 5.47 5.66
CA PRO A 100 11.82 6.48 4.92
C PRO A 100 10.47 5.96 4.37
N ARG A 101 10.44 4.70 3.90
CA ARG A 101 9.23 4.05 3.39
C ARG A 101 8.10 3.89 4.43
N ARG A 102 8.40 4.04 5.73
CA ARG A 102 7.45 3.94 6.83
C ARG A 102 7.03 5.28 7.42
N GLN A 103 7.66 6.36 7.00
CA GLN A 103 7.26 7.70 7.40
C GLN A 103 5.89 8.07 6.80
N ILE A 104 5.13 8.88 7.53
CA ILE A 104 3.81 9.34 7.08
C ILE A 104 4.00 10.47 6.07
N ARG A 105 3.26 10.36 4.97
CA ARG A 105 3.25 11.25 3.81
C ARG A 105 1.89 11.94 3.71
N PHE A 106 1.82 13.14 3.15
CA PHE A 106 0.63 14.00 3.24
C PHE A 106 0.15 14.54 1.88
N GLU A 107 0.92 14.35 0.82
CA GLU A 107 0.72 14.88 -0.54
C GLU A 107 -0.66 14.53 -1.12
N LEU A 108 -1.16 13.33 -0.80
CA LEU A 108 -2.44 12.85 -1.31
C LEU A 108 -3.56 12.94 -0.27
N PHE A 109 -3.37 13.68 0.83
CA PHE A 109 -4.35 13.77 1.92
C PHE A 109 -5.73 14.26 1.42
N HIS A 110 -5.76 15.35 0.65
CA HIS A 110 -7.01 15.90 0.12
C HIS A 110 -7.69 14.95 -0.86
N LYS A 111 -6.92 14.29 -1.72
CA LYS A 111 -7.44 13.31 -2.68
C LYS A 111 -8.04 12.10 -1.95
N ALA A 112 -7.33 11.57 -0.95
CA ALA A 112 -7.83 10.50 -0.11
C ALA A 112 -9.11 10.91 0.63
N ARG A 113 -9.13 12.12 1.21
CA ARG A 113 -10.31 12.67 1.90
C ARG A 113 -11.51 12.81 0.96
N ALA A 114 -11.33 13.33 -0.23
CA ALA A 114 -12.40 13.52 -1.22
C ALA A 114 -13.07 12.19 -1.60
N ILE A 115 -12.28 11.12 -1.82
CA ILE A 115 -12.83 9.78 -2.09
C ILE A 115 -13.65 9.26 -0.90
N LEU A 116 -13.17 9.46 0.33
CA LEU A 116 -13.90 9.03 1.53
C LEU A 116 -15.20 9.80 1.71
N GLU A 117 -15.19 11.11 1.46
CA GLU A 117 -16.38 11.96 1.54
C GLU A 117 -17.40 11.56 0.46
N ALA A 118 -16.97 11.33 -0.79
CA ALA A 118 -17.83 10.84 -1.87
C ALA A 118 -18.47 9.48 -1.52
N VAL A 119 -17.67 8.50 -1.11
CA VAL A 119 -18.19 7.17 -0.74
C VAL A 119 -19.12 7.23 0.48
N THR A 120 -18.84 8.11 1.44
CA THR A 120 -19.72 8.27 2.59
C THR A 120 -21.05 8.93 2.21
N ALA A 121 -21.03 9.88 1.27
CA ALA A 121 -22.23 10.50 0.74
C ALA A 121 -23.10 9.50 -0.04
N ASP A 122 -22.47 8.68 -0.89
CA ASP A 122 -23.19 7.75 -1.78
C ASP A 122 -23.67 6.49 -1.07
N PHE A 123 -22.94 5.97 -0.07
CA PHE A 123 -23.21 4.68 0.56
C PHE A 123 -23.48 4.75 2.07
N GLY A 124 -23.33 5.91 2.71
CA GLY A 124 -23.48 6.08 4.16
C GLY A 124 -22.28 5.60 5.00
N GLY A 125 -21.24 5.06 4.36
CA GLY A 125 -20.01 4.61 5.01
C GLY A 125 -19.33 3.46 4.26
N LEU A 126 -18.12 3.10 4.71
CA LEU A 126 -17.32 2.07 4.04
C LEU A 126 -17.92 0.68 4.19
N ASP A 127 -18.61 0.37 5.29
CA ASP A 127 -19.17 -0.97 5.52
C ASP A 127 -20.23 -1.30 4.45
N GLN A 128 -21.12 -0.36 4.13
CA GLN A 128 -22.10 -0.46 3.05
C GLN A 128 -21.44 -0.44 1.67
N PHE A 129 -20.43 0.41 1.48
CA PHE A 129 -19.65 0.45 0.25
C PHE A 129 -18.98 -0.90 -0.07
N PHE A 130 -18.43 -1.59 0.94
CA PHE A 130 -17.84 -2.93 0.72
C PHE A 130 -18.88 -3.92 0.21
N GLU A 131 -20.10 -3.88 0.73
CA GLU A 131 -21.19 -4.73 0.24
C GLU A 131 -21.62 -4.37 -1.17
N ALA A 132 -21.80 -3.08 -1.47
CA ALA A 132 -22.15 -2.61 -2.80
C ALA A 132 -21.08 -2.98 -3.84
N SER A 133 -19.80 -2.88 -3.45
CA SER A 133 -18.65 -3.12 -4.35
C SER A 133 -18.35 -4.60 -4.56
N TYR A 134 -18.42 -5.39 -3.50
CA TYR A 134 -17.89 -6.76 -3.46
C TYR A 134 -18.95 -7.82 -3.14
N GLY A 135 -20.21 -7.42 -3.03
CA GLY A 135 -21.34 -8.30 -2.75
C GLY A 135 -21.52 -8.67 -1.27
N PRO A 136 -22.51 -9.52 -0.96
CA PRO A 136 -22.78 -9.96 0.39
C PRO A 136 -21.64 -10.83 0.93
N ARG A 137 -21.57 -10.97 2.27
CA ARG A 137 -20.62 -11.89 2.89
C ARG A 137 -20.94 -13.34 2.53
N ILE A 138 -19.88 -14.14 2.38
CA ILE A 138 -19.98 -15.58 2.09
C ILE A 138 -19.35 -16.39 3.21
N SER A 139 -19.67 -17.69 3.26
CA SER A 139 -19.03 -18.62 4.19
C SER A 139 -17.57 -18.89 3.80
N LEU A 140 -16.78 -19.41 4.74
CA LEU A 140 -15.39 -19.76 4.49
C LEU A 140 -15.29 -20.88 3.46
N GLU A 141 -16.19 -21.86 3.49
CA GLU A 141 -16.26 -22.98 2.55
C GLU A 141 -16.48 -22.47 1.12
N ARG A 142 -17.40 -21.50 0.94
CA ARG A 142 -17.64 -20.88 -0.36
C ARG A 142 -16.42 -20.09 -0.84
N ALA A 143 -15.75 -19.37 0.07
CA ALA A 143 -14.53 -18.63 -0.26
C ALA A 143 -13.39 -19.58 -0.70
N VAL A 144 -13.22 -20.71 -0.02
CA VAL A 144 -12.25 -21.75 -0.37
C VAL A 144 -12.52 -22.32 -1.75
N ALA A 145 -13.78 -22.62 -2.07
CA ALA A 145 -14.17 -23.08 -3.39
C ALA A 145 -13.83 -22.04 -4.48
N LEU A 146 -14.17 -20.77 -4.27
CA LEU A 146 -13.85 -19.70 -5.22
C LEU A 146 -12.34 -19.49 -5.41
N VAL A 147 -11.55 -19.63 -4.34
CA VAL A 147 -10.08 -19.59 -4.43
C VAL A 147 -9.55 -20.78 -5.23
N HIS A 148 -10.10 -21.98 -5.02
CA HIS A 148 -9.74 -23.17 -5.79
C HIS A 148 -10.07 -23.00 -7.27
N ASP A 149 -11.28 -22.56 -7.59
CA ASP A 149 -11.75 -22.35 -8.97
C ASP A 149 -10.88 -21.30 -9.67
N PHE A 150 -10.57 -20.19 -9.00
CA PHE A 150 -9.66 -19.17 -9.54
C PHE A 150 -8.29 -19.76 -9.93
N LEU A 151 -7.73 -20.64 -9.09
CA LEU A 151 -6.43 -21.28 -9.37
C LEU A 151 -6.51 -22.28 -10.53
N GLN A 152 -7.61 -23.04 -10.63
CA GLN A 152 -7.84 -23.96 -11.75
C GLN A 152 -8.03 -23.20 -13.07
N ASP A 153 -8.86 -22.16 -13.08
CA ASP A 153 -9.17 -21.34 -14.25
C ASP A 153 -7.92 -20.64 -14.82
N HIS A 154 -6.96 -20.32 -13.96
CA HIS A 154 -5.68 -19.72 -14.34
C HIS A 154 -4.56 -20.75 -14.60
N ALA A 155 -4.88 -22.05 -14.55
CA ALA A 155 -3.92 -23.16 -14.70
C ALA A 155 -2.73 -23.07 -13.71
N LEU A 156 -3.04 -22.73 -12.46
CA LEU A 156 -2.07 -22.53 -11.37
C LEU A 156 -2.10 -23.64 -10.31
N ASP A 157 -2.89 -24.69 -10.53
CA ASP A 157 -2.92 -25.85 -9.63
C ASP A 157 -1.51 -26.45 -9.47
N GLY A 158 -1.12 -26.68 -8.22
CA GLY A 158 0.20 -27.17 -7.85
C GLY A 158 1.34 -26.17 -7.85
N GLN A 159 1.11 -24.92 -8.28
CA GLN A 159 2.18 -23.93 -8.37
C GLN A 159 2.40 -23.12 -7.08
N LEU A 160 1.46 -23.20 -6.15
CA LEU A 160 1.50 -22.55 -4.84
C LEU A 160 0.73 -23.34 -3.79
N SER A 161 1.05 -23.09 -2.52
CA SER A 161 0.29 -23.54 -1.36
C SER A 161 -0.63 -22.42 -0.85
N VAL A 162 -1.81 -22.78 -0.34
CA VAL A 162 -2.76 -21.83 0.26
C VAL A 162 -2.92 -22.15 1.75
N LEU A 163 -2.71 -21.16 2.60
CA LEU A 163 -2.84 -21.28 4.05
C LEU A 163 -3.93 -20.32 4.54
N TRP A 164 -4.95 -20.86 5.18
CA TRP A 164 -6.00 -20.10 5.84
C TRP A 164 -5.66 -19.97 7.32
N THR A 165 -5.60 -18.73 7.82
CA THR A 165 -5.23 -18.43 9.22
C THR A 165 -6.15 -17.38 9.83
N PRO A 166 -6.57 -17.50 11.09
CA PRO A 166 -7.53 -16.58 11.69
C PRO A 166 -6.91 -15.24 12.05
N ASP A 167 -5.63 -15.21 12.43
CA ASP A 167 -5.03 -14.06 13.11
C ASP A 167 -4.17 -13.17 12.19
N LEU A 168 -4.02 -13.52 10.89
CA LEU A 168 -3.12 -12.91 9.88
C LEU A 168 -2.57 -11.53 10.25
N GLN A 169 -2.84 -10.40 9.63
CA GLN A 169 -2.67 -9.00 10.18
C GLN A 169 -3.04 -8.06 9.04
N CYS A 170 -2.73 -8.50 7.83
CA CYS A 170 -3.39 -8.17 6.59
C CYS A 170 -4.56 -9.14 6.30
N THR A 171 -5.16 -8.94 5.13
CA THR A 171 -6.25 -9.74 4.56
C THR A 171 -5.71 -10.93 3.77
N GLY A 172 -4.69 -10.69 2.95
CA GLY A 172 -3.94 -11.68 2.21
C GLY A 172 -2.45 -11.37 2.25
N LEU A 173 -1.62 -12.38 1.97
CA LEU A 173 -0.18 -12.24 1.81
C LEU A 173 0.33 -13.30 0.85
N MET A 174 0.80 -12.87 -0.32
CA MET A 174 1.62 -13.67 -1.21
C MET A 174 3.10 -13.57 -0.84
N THR A 175 3.76 -14.72 -0.67
CA THR A 175 5.20 -14.79 -0.39
C THR A 175 5.85 -15.93 -1.15
N SER A 176 7.17 -15.89 -1.27
CA SER A 176 7.96 -16.94 -1.89
C SER A 176 9.19 -17.31 -1.06
N THR A 177 9.45 -18.60 -0.94
CA THR A 177 10.65 -19.20 -0.34
C THR A 177 11.48 -19.92 -1.41
N GLY A 178 12.67 -20.40 -1.09
CA GLY A 178 13.57 -21.05 -2.05
C GLY A 178 14.76 -20.18 -2.45
N PRO A 179 15.57 -20.61 -3.44
CA PRO A 179 16.92 -20.08 -3.59
C PRO A 179 16.93 -18.59 -3.89
N ILE A 180 17.81 -17.94 -3.14
CA ILE A 180 18.07 -16.52 -3.16
C ILE A 180 18.61 -16.16 -4.55
N ARG A 181 18.35 -14.93 -5.00
CA ARG A 181 18.83 -14.34 -6.28
C ARG A 181 20.26 -14.73 -6.67
N CYS A 182 21.14 -14.92 -5.68
CA CYS A 182 22.54 -15.32 -5.88
C CYS A 182 22.72 -16.67 -6.59
N MET A 183 21.80 -17.63 -6.44
CA MET A 183 21.87 -18.93 -7.11
C MET A 183 21.23 -18.91 -8.50
N ASN A 184 20.51 -17.84 -8.85
CA ASN A 184 19.80 -17.67 -10.12
C ASN A 184 18.98 -18.90 -10.57
N ALA A 185 18.30 -19.55 -9.62
CA ALA A 185 17.47 -20.75 -9.84
C ALA A 185 15.98 -20.44 -9.52
N PRO A 186 15.34 -19.50 -10.27
CA PRO A 186 13.98 -19.03 -9.99
C PRO A 186 12.90 -20.12 -10.01
N GLU A 187 13.15 -21.24 -10.69
CA GLU A 187 12.30 -22.43 -10.82
C GLU A 187 12.17 -23.21 -9.50
N MET A 188 13.15 -23.11 -8.61
CA MET A 188 13.18 -23.76 -7.31
C MET A 188 12.45 -22.94 -6.22
N ARG A 189 11.82 -21.82 -6.59
CA ARG A 189 11.03 -21.01 -5.65
C ARG A 189 9.67 -21.64 -5.39
N GLU A 190 9.36 -21.76 -4.11
CA GLU A 190 8.04 -22.14 -3.61
C GLU A 190 7.23 -20.87 -3.32
N PHE A 191 5.93 -20.94 -3.56
CA PHE A 191 5.02 -19.81 -3.36
C PHE A 191 3.94 -20.20 -2.36
N THR A 192 3.66 -19.29 -1.44
CA THR A 192 2.66 -19.48 -0.40
C THR A 192 1.73 -18.28 -0.37
N LEU A 193 0.44 -18.54 -0.52
CA LEU A 193 -0.64 -17.58 -0.32
C LEU A 193 -1.21 -17.79 1.09
N LEU A 194 -1.14 -16.75 1.93
CA LEU A 194 -1.84 -16.73 3.21
C LEU A 194 -3.10 -15.89 3.08
N LEU A 195 -4.23 -16.42 3.56
CA LEU A 195 -5.52 -15.72 3.59
C LEU A 195 -6.08 -15.71 5.00
N ARG A 196 -6.65 -14.57 5.40
CA ARG A 196 -7.36 -14.48 6.66
C ARG A 196 -8.70 -15.21 6.56
N SER A 197 -8.94 -16.17 7.46
CA SER A 197 -10.12 -17.04 7.47
C SER A 197 -11.34 -16.48 8.22
N THR A 198 -11.18 -15.41 8.99
CA THR A 198 -12.26 -14.82 9.80
C THR A 198 -13.03 -13.75 9.04
N CYS A 199 -14.25 -13.44 9.51
CA CYS A 199 -15.10 -12.37 8.96
C CYS A 199 -14.46 -10.97 9.00
N GLU A 200 -13.37 -10.78 9.75
CA GLU A 200 -12.53 -9.58 9.69
C GLU A 200 -11.91 -9.39 8.30
N ASN A 201 -11.78 -10.44 7.50
CA ASN A 201 -11.46 -10.30 6.09
C ASN A 201 -12.66 -9.66 5.35
N ASN A 202 -12.54 -8.38 5.02
CA ASN A 202 -13.59 -7.64 4.31
C ASN A 202 -13.88 -8.17 2.89
N TYR A 203 -13.00 -9.01 2.34
CA TYR A 203 -13.14 -9.63 1.02
C TYR A 203 -13.69 -11.06 1.09
N LEU A 204 -14.08 -11.59 2.25
CA LEU A 204 -14.92 -12.81 2.32
C LEU A 204 -16.36 -12.48 1.85
N ARG A 205 -16.46 -12.15 0.57
CA ARG A 205 -17.64 -11.74 -0.19
C ARG A 205 -17.50 -12.25 -1.63
N ASP A 206 -18.59 -12.28 -2.39
CA ASP A 206 -18.59 -12.64 -3.81
C ASP A 206 -19.11 -11.46 -4.64
N PRO A 207 -18.28 -10.80 -5.49
CA PRO A 207 -16.97 -11.24 -6.01
C PRO A 207 -15.74 -10.80 -5.19
N GLY A 208 -15.90 -10.35 -3.94
CA GLY A 208 -14.79 -9.85 -3.11
C GLY A 208 -13.56 -10.74 -3.00
N ILE A 209 -13.72 -12.05 -2.82
CA ILE A 209 -12.58 -12.95 -2.64
C ILE A 209 -11.81 -13.12 -3.94
N THR A 210 -12.50 -13.16 -5.08
CA THR A 210 -11.91 -13.17 -6.41
C THR A 210 -11.14 -11.88 -6.68
N CYS A 211 -11.66 -10.73 -6.23
CA CYS A 211 -10.94 -9.45 -6.28
C CYS A 211 -9.62 -9.50 -5.48
N LEU A 212 -9.62 -10.12 -4.30
CA LEU A 212 -8.40 -10.35 -3.53
C LEU A 212 -7.44 -11.34 -4.23
N MET A 213 -7.96 -12.32 -4.96
CA MET A 213 -7.12 -13.23 -5.75
C MET A 213 -6.39 -12.52 -6.89
N TYR A 214 -7.00 -11.53 -7.54
CA TYR A 214 -6.27 -10.68 -8.50
C TYR A 214 -5.16 -9.86 -7.84
N HIS A 215 -5.34 -9.41 -6.60
CA HIS A 215 -4.29 -8.74 -5.82
C HIS A 215 -3.11 -9.69 -5.55
N GLU A 216 -3.38 -10.81 -4.91
CA GLU A 216 -2.32 -11.69 -4.40
C GLU A 216 -1.73 -12.58 -5.50
N VAL A 217 -2.58 -13.18 -6.32
CA VAL A 217 -2.15 -14.12 -7.37
C VAL A 217 -1.98 -13.39 -8.70
N GLY A 218 -2.98 -12.63 -9.13
CA GLY A 218 -2.96 -11.90 -10.41
C GLY A 218 -1.85 -10.87 -10.53
N THR A 219 -1.42 -10.27 -9.40
CA THR A 219 -0.30 -9.33 -9.34
C THR A 219 0.95 -9.98 -8.73
N HIS A 220 0.95 -10.24 -7.42
CA HIS A 220 2.21 -10.56 -6.71
C HIS A 220 2.83 -11.88 -7.16
N PHE A 221 2.05 -12.96 -7.25
CA PHE A 221 2.55 -14.26 -7.71
C PHE A 221 3.01 -14.19 -9.16
N MET A 222 2.16 -13.70 -10.07
CA MET A 222 2.48 -13.66 -11.51
C MET A 222 3.71 -12.79 -11.79
N ARG A 223 3.80 -11.59 -11.20
CA ARG A 223 4.99 -10.74 -11.34
C ARG A 223 6.24 -11.36 -10.72
N ALA A 224 6.11 -12.06 -9.59
CA ALA A 224 7.25 -12.74 -8.98
C ALA A 224 7.73 -13.94 -9.82
N LYS A 225 6.83 -14.71 -10.43
CA LYS A 225 7.17 -15.76 -11.40
C LYS A 225 7.86 -15.15 -12.62
N ASN A 226 7.24 -14.14 -13.24
CA ASN A 226 7.78 -13.44 -14.41
C ASN A 226 9.17 -12.83 -14.14
N GLU A 227 9.35 -12.14 -13.00
CA GLU A 227 10.62 -11.56 -12.55
C GLU A 227 11.74 -12.61 -12.53
N GLY A 228 11.44 -13.89 -12.27
CA GLY A 228 12.42 -14.97 -12.30
C GLY A 228 12.98 -15.26 -13.68
N HIS A 229 12.21 -15.02 -14.75
CA HIS A 229 12.67 -15.28 -16.12
C HIS A 229 13.57 -14.15 -16.66
N GLN A 230 13.56 -13.00 -15.99
CA GLN A 230 14.19 -11.79 -16.52
C GLN A 230 15.71 -11.75 -16.27
N PRO A 231 16.50 -11.14 -17.17
CA PRO A 231 17.95 -11.03 -17.01
C PRO A 231 18.40 -10.28 -15.75
N TRP A 232 17.54 -9.41 -15.20
CA TRP A 232 17.81 -8.64 -13.98
C TRP A 232 17.43 -9.38 -12.68
N TYR A 233 16.97 -10.64 -12.76
CA TYR A 233 16.59 -11.41 -11.57
C TYR A 233 17.74 -11.53 -10.56
N SER A 234 18.95 -11.83 -11.04
CA SER A 234 20.13 -11.99 -10.20
C SER A 234 20.74 -10.65 -9.77
N ASP A 235 20.75 -9.66 -10.65
CA ASP A 235 21.30 -8.33 -10.37
C ASP A 235 20.50 -7.20 -11.01
N ARG A 236 19.68 -6.53 -10.21
CA ARG A 236 18.88 -5.36 -10.62
C ARG A 236 19.71 -4.11 -10.86
N ARG A 237 20.84 -3.96 -10.14
CA ARG A 237 21.66 -2.74 -10.20
C ARG A 237 22.30 -2.58 -11.58
N ARG A 238 22.72 -3.68 -12.20
CA ARG A 238 23.27 -3.69 -13.56
C ARG A 238 22.32 -3.12 -14.62
N PHE A 239 21.03 -3.15 -14.37
CA PHE A 239 19.99 -2.65 -15.27
C PHE A 239 19.43 -1.28 -14.82
N GLY A 240 20.05 -0.65 -13.82
CA GLY A 240 19.57 0.62 -13.27
C GLY A 240 18.22 0.51 -12.57
N LEU A 241 17.81 -0.70 -12.14
CA LEU A 241 16.53 -0.93 -11.50
C LEU A 241 16.59 -0.70 -9.99
N SER A 242 15.51 -0.14 -9.46
CA SER A 242 15.27 -0.01 -8.03
C SER A 242 15.30 -1.37 -7.35
N GLN A 243 15.94 -1.43 -6.19
CA GLN A 243 16.09 -2.68 -5.44
C GLN A 243 14.73 -3.18 -4.97
N LEU A 244 14.54 -4.50 -4.92
CA LEU A 244 13.33 -5.06 -4.32
C LEU A 244 13.19 -4.60 -2.87
N GLY A 245 11.97 -4.23 -2.49
CA GLY A 245 11.69 -3.75 -1.15
C GLY A 245 12.02 -2.27 -0.91
N SER A 246 12.62 -1.59 -1.89
CA SER A 246 12.71 -0.13 -1.92
C SER A 246 11.30 0.49 -1.97
N GLN A 247 11.20 1.77 -1.61
CA GLN A 247 9.91 2.47 -1.59
C GLN A 247 9.25 2.50 -2.97
N GLU A 248 10.02 2.81 -4.01
CA GLU A 248 9.54 2.85 -5.41
C GLU A 248 9.01 1.48 -5.86
N SER A 249 9.84 0.43 -5.71
CA SER A 249 9.47 -0.94 -6.08
C SER A 249 8.21 -1.41 -5.36
N ILE A 250 8.12 -1.14 -4.05
CA ILE A 250 6.95 -1.49 -3.25
C ILE A 250 5.72 -0.69 -3.66
N ARG A 251 5.86 0.60 -3.95
CA ARG A 251 4.75 1.47 -4.34
C ARG A 251 4.16 1.00 -5.68
N GLY A 252 4.99 0.76 -6.68
CA GLY A 252 4.53 0.24 -7.98
C GLY A 252 3.85 -1.12 -7.86
N GLU A 253 4.44 -2.05 -7.08
CA GLU A 253 3.88 -3.39 -6.86
C GLU A 253 2.51 -3.35 -6.17
N GLU A 254 2.39 -2.63 -5.06
CA GLU A 254 1.17 -2.60 -4.25
C GLU A 254 0.10 -1.71 -4.87
N GLY A 255 0.53 -0.68 -5.62
CA GLY A 255 -0.35 0.16 -6.43
C GLY A 255 -1.06 -0.64 -7.51
N LEU A 256 -0.31 -1.44 -8.28
CA LEU A 256 -0.90 -2.30 -9.31
C LEU A 256 -1.84 -3.34 -8.69
N ALA A 257 -1.42 -3.96 -7.59
CA ALA A 257 -2.25 -4.93 -6.88
C ALA A 257 -3.55 -4.28 -6.35
N THR A 258 -3.49 -3.03 -5.89
CA THR A 258 -4.65 -2.25 -5.46
C THR A 258 -5.61 -2.00 -6.61
N LEU A 259 -5.11 -1.65 -7.81
CA LEU A 259 -5.94 -1.48 -9.00
C LEU A 259 -6.57 -2.80 -9.44
N HIS A 260 -5.82 -3.90 -9.43
CA HIS A 260 -6.33 -5.24 -9.71
C HIS A 260 -7.40 -5.69 -8.72
N THR A 261 -7.32 -5.25 -7.47
CA THR A 261 -8.35 -5.52 -6.45
C THR A 261 -9.69 -4.89 -6.81
N ILE A 262 -9.68 -3.64 -7.28
CA ILE A 262 -10.91 -2.92 -7.60
C ILE A 262 -11.36 -3.14 -9.05
N PHE A 263 -10.56 -3.81 -9.87
CA PHE A 263 -10.78 -3.92 -11.31
C PHE A 263 -12.16 -4.51 -11.64
N ASN A 264 -12.51 -5.64 -11.02
CA ASN A 264 -13.80 -6.33 -11.17
C ASN A 264 -14.81 -5.98 -10.08
N ALA A 265 -14.52 -5.01 -9.22
CA ALA A 265 -15.49 -4.54 -8.25
C ALA A 265 -16.68 -3.87 -8.96
N LYS A 266 -17.89 -4.05 -8.42
CA LYS A 266 -19.10 -3.41 -8.95
C LYS A 266 -18.99 -1.89 -8.88
N VAL A 267 -18.38 -1.37 -7.80
CA VAL A 267 -18.06 0.04 -7.61
C VAL A 267 -16.54 0.17 -7.42
N PRO A 268 -15.77 0.51 -8.47
CA PRO A 268 -14.31 0.39 -8.43
C PRO A 268 -13.64 1.65 -7.85
N MET A 269 -13.96 1.98 -6.60
CA MET A 269 -13.41 3.12 -5.87
C MET A 269 -12.23 2.71 -4.99
N LEU A 270 -11.20 3.55 -4.90
CA LEU A 270 -10.00 3.35 -4.08
C LEU A 270 -10.23 3.63 -2.58
N ALA A 271 -11.47 3.51 -2.10
CA ALA A 271 -11.90 3.96 -0.78
C ALA A 271 -11.11 3.31 0.37
N ASN A 272 -10.82 2.01 0.29
CA ASN A 272 -10.08 1.31 1.35
C ASN A 272 -8.60 1.73 1.42
N SER A 273 -7.95 1.92 0.26
CA SER A 273 -6.58 2.46 0.20
C SER A 273 -6.53 3.94 0.61
N ALA A 274 -7.51 4.74 0.20
CA ALA A 274 -7.67 6.14 0.59
C ALA A 274 -7.88 6.26 2.11
N LEU A 275 -8.68 5.38 2.71
CA LEU A 275 -8.87 5.30 4.16
C LEU A 275 -7.56 5.02 4.88
N SER A 276 -6.78 4.06 4.39
CA SER A 276 -5.48 3.72 4.98
C SER A 276 -4.53 4.91 4.90
N TYR A 277 -4.53 5.64 3.76
CA TYR A 277 -3.76 6.86 3.59
C TYR A 277 -4.17 7.96 4.56
N TYR A 278 -5.46 8.32 4.55
CA TYR A 278 -6.04 9.36 5.39
C TYR A 278 -5.81 9.07 6.88
N SER A 279 -6.04 7.82 7.31
CA SER A 279 -5.92 7.42 8.71
C SER A 279 -4.48 7.52 9.19
N ALA A 280 -3.49 7.21 8.34
CA ALA A 280 -2.08 7.41 8.66
C ALA A 280 -1.77 8.90 8.87
N CYS A 281 -2.23 9.79 7.99
CA CYS A 281 -2.07 11.24 8.17
C CYS A 281 -2.71 11.72 9.48
N MET A 282 -3.94 11.29 9.79
CA MET A 282 -4.63 11.68 11.03
C MET A 282 -3.92 11.14 12.27
N ALA A 283 -3.30 9.96 12.20
CA ALA A 283 -2.55 9.39 13.31
C ALA A 283 -1.36 10.25 13.74
N SER A 284 -0.79 11.08 12.85
CA SER A 284 0.24 12.08 13.19
C SER A 284 -0.22 13.13 14.20
N PHE A 285 -1.53 13.24 14.44
CA PHE A 285 -2.14 14.25 15.31
C PHE A 285 -3.09 13.68 16.37
N LEU A 286 -3.44 12.39 16.30
CA LEU A 286 -4.42 11.76 17.19
C LEU A 286 -3.77 10.59 17.93
N ASP A 287 -4.11 10.39 19.20
CA ASP A 287 -3.79 9.13 19.91
C ASP A 287 -4.66 7.97 19.42
N PHE A 288 -4.44 6.76 19.96
CA PHE A 288 -5.17 5.56 19.55
C PHE A 288 -6.70 5.72 19.68
N ARG A 289 -7.18 6.19 20.85
CA ARG A 289 -8.62 6.31 21.12
C ARG A 289 -9.27 7.40 20.27
N SER A 290 -8.59 8.53 20.12
CA SER A 290 -9.06 9.68 19.33
C SER A 290 -9.10 9.33 17.86
N LEU A 291 -8.09 8.61 17.34
CA LEU A 291 -8.11 8.09 15.97
C LEU A 291 -9.27 7.12 15.78
N PHE A 292 -9.44 6.16 16.70
CA PHE A 292 -10.54 5.19 16.65
C PHE A 292 -11.91 5.87 16.59
N ARG A 293 -12.15 6.85 17.47
CA ARG A 293 -13.41 7.64 17.46
C ARG A 293 -13.54 8.47 16.18
N HIS A 294 -12.47 9.14 15.74
CA HIS A 294 -12.47 9.97 14.54
C HIS A 294 -12.84 9.20 13.28
N LEU A 295 -12.46 7.93 13.18
CA LEU A 295 -12.77 7.09 12.02
C LEU A 295 -14.25 6.66 11.94
N GLU A 296 -15.06 6.89 12.97
CA GLU A 296 -16.49 6.54 12.99
C GLU A 296 -17.32 7.17 11.87
N LYS A 297 -16.89 8.36 11.42
CA LYS A 297 -17.57 9.05 10.31
C LYS A 297 -17.47 8.29 8.99
N TYR A 298 -16.44 7.46 8.82
CA TYR A 298 -16.22 6.67 7.59
C TYR A 298 -16.47 5.17 7.79
N VAL A 299 -16.16 4.63 8.98
CA VAL A 299 -16.26 3.20 9.28
C VAL A 299 -17.08 3.01 10.55
N LYS A 300 -18.24 2.38 10.45
CA LYS A 300 -19.13 2.17 11.59
C LYS A 300 -18.65 1.00 12.45
N SER A 301 -18.24 -0.09 11.80
CA SER A 301 -17.74 -1.29 12.46
C SER A 301 -16.56 -1.00 13.41
N PRO A 302 -16.73 -1.22 14.74
CA PRO A 302 -15.65 -1.12 15.72
C PRO A 302 -14.45 -2.02 15.40
N GLU A 303 -14.72 -3.23 14.91
CA GLU A 303 -13.70 -4.21 14.51
C GLU A 303 -12.81 -3.68 13.37
N ASN A 304 -13.43 -3.09 12.35
CA ASN A 304 -12.70 -2.50 11.22
C ASN A 304 -11.88 -1.27 11.69
N ARG A 305 -12.46 -0.41 12.53
CA ARG A 305 -11.75 0.74 13.12
C ARG A 305 -10.55 0.32 13.95
N TRP A 306 -10.71 -0.70 14.80
CA TRP A 306 -9.62 -1.28 15.58
C TRP A 306 -8.48 -1.76 14.68
N ARG A 307 -8.80 -2.51 13.62
CA ARG A 307 -7.79 -3.04 12.68
C ARG A 307 -6.99 -1.92 12.02
N ILE A 308 -7.65 -0.84 11.60
CA ILE A 308 -6.97 0.32 11.01
C ILE A 308 -6.03 0.97 12.03
N CYS A 309 -6.52 1.22 13.24
CA CYS A 309 -5.71 1.82 14.32
C CYS A 309 -4.52 0.93 14.68
N LEU A 310 -4.73 -0.38 14.84
CA LEU A 310 -3.67 -1.36 15.09
C LEU A 310 -2.59 -1.30 14.00
N ARG A 311 -2.96 -1.33 12.72
CA ARG A 311 -1.99 -1.32 11.62
C ARG A 311 -1.10 -0.08 11.61
N ILE A 312 -1.66 1.07 11.98
CA ILE A 312 -0.95 2.35 11.99
C ILE A 312 -0.14 2.55 13.28
N LYS A 313 -0.68 2.17 14.44
CA LYS A 313 -0.14 2.52 15.76
C LYS A 313 0.73 1.43 16.39
N ARG A 314 0.61 0.16 15.99
CA ARG A 314 1.22 -0.98 16.71
C ARG A 314 2.72 -0.88 16.93
N ALA A 315 3.45 -0.26 16.02
CA ALA A 315 4.90 -0.21 16.08
C ALA A 315 5.44 0.97 16.91
N LEU A 316 4.59 1.89 17.37
CA LEU A 316 5.02 2.99 18.22
C LEU A 316 5.40 2.46 19.61
N GLY A 317 6.49 2.98 20.19
CA GLY A 317 6.87 2.65 21.57
C GLY A 317 5.76 2.97 22.59
N ASN A 318 4.90 3.95 22.28
CA ASN A 318 3.61 4.14 22.94
C ASN A 318 2.52 4.39 21.89
N PRO A 319 1.60 3.43 21.64
CA PRO A 319 0.53 3.57 20.64
C PRO A 319 -0.50 4.65 20.99
N ASN A 320 -0.50 5.10 22.25
CA ASN A 320 -1.39 6.13 22.78
C ASN A 320 -0.83 7.54 22.63
N ARG A 321 0.26 7.71 21.87
CA ARG A 321 0.77 9.02 21.47
C ARG A 321 0.49 9.31 19.98
N PRO A 322 0.50 10.59 19.57
CA PRO A 322 0.50 10.97 18.16
C PRO A 322 1.70 10.37 17.41
N GLY A 323 1.51 10.11 16.12
CA GLY A 323 2.44 9.38 15.26
C GLY A 323 1.84 8.09 14.73
N GLY A 324 2.56 7.40 13.86
CA GLY A 324 2.14 6.13 13.29
C GLY A 324 3.02 5.69 12.13
N LEU A 325 2.62 4.58 11.52
CA LEU A 325 3.25 4.00 10.35
C LEU A 325 2.57 4.47 9.05
N GLY A 326 3.33 5.07 8.15
CA GLY A 326 2.94 5.34 6.76
C GLY A 326 3.08 4.14 5.81
N LYS A 327 3.30 2.92 6.35
CA LYS A 327 3.54 1.70 5.56
C LYS A 327 2.41 1.44 4.55
N ASP A 328 1.16 1.58 4.97
CA ASP A 328 -0.01 1.26 4.15
C ASP A 328 -0.45 2.41 3.22
N GLN A 329 0.28 3.53 3.19
CA GLN A 329 -0.01 4.61 2.24
C GLN A 329 0.42 4.25 0.80
N ARG A 330 1.37 3.32 0.66
CA ARG A 330 1.88 2.80 -0.62
C ARG A 330 0.82 2.27 -1.58
N TYR A 331 -0.26 1.69 -1.05
CA TYR A 331 -1.37 1.13 -1.84
C TYR A 331 -2.07 2.25 -2.61
N PHE A 332 -2.37 3.36 -1.92
CA PHE A 332 -3.02 4.52 -2.53
C PHE A 332 -2.05 5.30 -3.42
N GLU A 333 -0.83 5.55 -2.94
CA GLU A 333 0.21 6.25 -3.71
C GLU A 333 0.49 5.58 -5.06
N GLY A 334 0.72 4.26 -5.05
CA GLY A 334 1.03 3.53 -6.27
C GLY A 334 -0.15 3.44 -7.23
N ALA A 335 -1.37 3.31 -6.72
CA ALA A 335 -2.56 3.33 -7.57
C ALA A 335 -2.72 4.70 -8.25
N VAL A 336 -2.55 5.80 -7.51
CA VAL A 336 -2.58 7.16 -8.08
C VAL A 336 -1.46 7.37 -9.09
N GLU A 337 -0.25 6.91 -8.80
CA GLU A 337 0.90 7.00 -9.71
C GLU A 337 0.64 6.27 -11.04
N ILE A 338 0.17 5.02 -10.99
CA ILE A 338 -0.14 4.24 -12.20
C ILE A 338 -1.27 4.88 -13.01
N LEU A 339 -2.32 5.41 -12.35
CA LEU A 339 -3.42 6.07 -13.05
C LEU A 339 -2.99 7.41 -13.67
N THR A 340 -2.05 8.12 -13.04
CA THR A 340 -1.46 9.35 -13.60
C THR A 340 -0.71 9.04 -14.90
N HIS A 341 0.15 8.02 -14.90
CA HIS A 341 0.97 7.63 -16.05
C HIS A 341 0.30 6.55 -16.93
N LEU A 342 -1.02 6.43 -16.89
CA LEU A 342 -1.78 5.36 -17.56
C LEU A 342 -1.44 5.27 -19.06
N ASP A 343 -1.25 6.42 -19.69
CA ASP A 343 -1.01 6.57 -21.13
C ASP A 343 0.44 6.25 -21.53
N GLU A 344 1.36 6.21 -20.57
CA GLU A 344 2.79 5.93 -20.78
C GLU A 344 3.16 4.47 -20.48
N ILE A 345 2.30 3.75 -19.75
CA ILE A 345 2.57 2.39 -19.29
C ILE A 345 2.17 1.36 -20.35
N ASP A 346 3.15 0.56 -20.78
CA ASP A 346 2.87 -0.76 -21.35
C ASP A 346 2.67 -1.76 -20.20
N PHE A 347 1.42 -2.19 -19.98
CA PHE A 347 1.08 -3.07 -18.88
C PHE A 347 1.56 -4.51 -19.08
N LYS A 348 1.81 -4.97 -20.31
CA LYS A 348 2.43 -6.28 -20.54
C LYS A 348 3.89 -6.26 -20.09
N GLU A 349 4.60 -5.18 -20.39
CA GLU A 349 5.96 -4.94 -19.92
C GLU A 349 6.01 -4.76 -18.40
N LEU A 350 5.06 -4.00 -17.85
CA LEU A 350 4.96 -3.80 -16.42
C LEU A 350 4.82 -5.14 -15.69
N MET A 351 4.02 -6.08 -16.24
CA MET A 351 3.83 -7.42 -15.68
C MET A 351 5.02 -8.36 -15.87
N ALA A 352 6.03 -8.03 -16.68
CA ALA A 352 7.18 -8.90 -16.93
C ALA A 352 8.09 -9.12 -15.70
N GLY A 353 7.92 -8.31 -14.65
CA GLY A 353 8.61 -8.49 -13.38
C GLY A 353 8.13 -7.49 -12.33
N LYS A 354 8.91 -7.33 -11.26
CA LYS A 354 8.65 -6.33 -10.21
C LYS A 354 9.23 -4.98 -10.61
N LEU A 355 8.72 -4.43 -11.72
CA LEU A 355 9.13 -3.17 -12.32
C LEU A 355 8.17 -2.03 -11.94
N CYS A 356 8.69 -0.80 -11.89
CA CYS A 356 7.90 0.43 -11.82
C CYS A 356 7.77 1.05 -13.22
N TRP A 357 6.79 1.93 -13.41
CA TRP A 357 6.51 2.53 -14.72
C TRP A 357 7.73 3.30 -15.28
N ALA A 358 8.43 4.06 -14.43
CA ALA A 358 9.62 4.82 -14.79
C ALA A 358 10.80 3.93 -15.21
N GLU A 359 10.75 2.63 -14.92
CA GLU A 359 11.82 1.70 -15.23
C GLU A 359 11.65 1.02 -16.59
N LEU A 360 10.45 1.02 -17.17
CA LEU A 360 10.10 0.21 -18.34
C LEU A 360 11.00 0.53 -19.54
N ALA A 361 11.22 1.81 -19.83
CA ALA A 361 12.06 2.24 -20.94
C ALA A 361 13.51 1.74 -20.83
N ARG A 362 14.04 1.57 -19.62
CA ARG A 362 15.43 1.12 -19.38
C ARG A 362 15.64 -0.35 -19.71
N VAL A 363 14.60 -1.17 -19.51
CA VAL A 363 14.70 -2.64 -19.60
C VAL A 363 14.02 -3.26 -20.79
N ARG A 364 13.22 -2.50 -21.54
CA ARG A 364 12.48 -2.98 -22.74
C ARG A 364 13.34 -3.82 -23.68
N LYS A 365 14.55 -3.37 -24.00
CA LYS A 365 15.48 -4.09 -24.91
C LYS A 365 16.07 -5.39 -24.35
N PHE A 366 15.99 -5.61 -23.04
CA PHE A 366 16.52 -6.80 -22.37
C PHE A 366 15.42 -7.77 -21.93
N MET A 367 14.16 -7.36 -22.04
CA MET A 367 13.02 -8.11 -21.50
C MET A 367 12.82 -9.42 -22.25
N LYS A 368 12.61 -10.49 -21.50
CA LYS A 368 12.14 -11.76 -22.07
C LYS A 368 10.62 -11.77 -22.04
N ASN A 369 10.01 -11.80 -23.23
CA ASN A 369 8.56 -11.76 -23.42
C ASN A 369 7.92 -13.15 -23.57
N THR A 370 8.72 -14.21 -23.61
CA THR A 370 8.24 -15.58 -23.77
C THR A 370 7.81 -16.19 -22.44
N GLY A 371 6.66 -16.84 -22.41
CA GLY A 371 6.17 -17.58 -21.23
C GLY A 371 5.70 -16.73 -20.06
N LEU A 372 5.49 -15.42 -20.26
CA LEU A 372 4.97 -14.52 -19.22
C LEU A 372 3.55 -14.91 -18.80
N LYS A 373 3.29 -14.83 -17.49
CA LYS A 373 1.99 -15.07 -16.87
C LYS A 373 1.24 -13.74 -16.68
N TYR A 374 -0.05 -13.75 -17.03
CA TYR A 374 -0.94 -12.60 -16.91
C TYR A 374 -2.28 -13.05 -16.32
N PRO A 375 -2.95 -12.20 -15.53
CA PRO A 375 -4.31 -12.48 -15.12
C PRO A 375 -5.25 -12.33 -16.32
N ASP A 376 -6.36 -13.06 -16.31
CA ASP A 376 -7.34 -13.06 -17.41
C ASP A 376 -7.96 -11.69 -17.69
N ILE A 377 -8.05 -10.80 -16.68
CA ILE A 377 -8.45 -9.39 -16.83
C ILE A 377 -7.56 -8.60 -17.80
N MET A 378 -6.35 -9.11 -18.12
CA MET A 378 -5.41 -8.51 -19.07
C MET A 378 -5.39 -9.24 -20.43
N ARG A 379 -6.34 -10.17 -20.68
CA ARG A 379 -6.43 -10.87 -21.96
C ARG A 379 -6.72 -9.90 -23.11
N ASP A 380 -7.64 -8.96 -22.88
CA ASP A 380 -7.89 -7.82 -23.75
C ASP A 380 -7.26 -6.57 -23.13
N MET A 381 -6.13 -6.15 -23.68
CA MET A 381 -5.39 -4.99 -23.17
C MET A 381 -6.13 -3.68 -23.39
N GLU A 382 -6.93 -3.58 -24.46
CA GLU A 382 -7.68 -2.37 -24.76
C GLU A 382 -8.82 -2.22 -23.76
N ALA A 383 -9.59 -3.28 -23.54
CA ALA A 383 -10.61 -3.32 -22.48
C ALA A 383 -10.00 -3.07 -21.09
N TYR A 384 -8.83 -3.63 -20.81
CA TYR A 384 -8.10 -3.39 -19.56
C TYR A 384 -7.73 -1.91 -19.37
N ARG A 385 -7.18 -1.27 -20.40
CA ARG A 385 -6.84 0.16 -20.37
C ARG A 385 -8.09 1.04 -20.22
N GLN A 386 -9.16 0.74 -20.95
CA GLN A 386 -10.44 1.45 -20.84
C GLN A 386 -11.03 1.33 -19.43
N ARG A 387 -10.96 0.15 -18.81
CA ARG A 387 -11.40 -0.05 -17.43
C ARG A 387 -10.56 0.74 -16.44
N LEU A 388 -9.24 0.80 -16.60
CA LEU A 388 -8.38 1.65 -15.77
C LEU A 388 -8.66 3.15 -15.99
N ALA A 389 -8.92 3.58 -17.22
CA ALA A 389 -9.31 4.95 -17.52
C ALA A 389 -10.66 5.31 -16.87
N PHE A 390 -11.61 4.38 -16.85
CA PHE A 390 -12.85 4.52 -16.09
C PHE A 390 -12.59 4.66 -14.58
N ILE A 391 -11.73 3.81 -14.01
CA ILE A 391 -11.29 3.91 -12.60
C ILE A 391 -10.66 5.27 -12.31
N ARG A 392 -9.75 5.74 -13.19
CA ARG A 392 -9.13 7.07 -13.12
C ARG A 392 -10.19 8.17 -13.04
N ARG A 393 -11.20 8.12 -13.91
CA ARG A 393 -12.27 9.12 -13.96
C ARG A 393 -13.11 9.13 -12.70
N ILE A 394 -13.65 8.00 -12.29
CA ILE A 394 -14.58 7.96 -11.14
C ILE A 394 -13.89 8.29 -9.81
N ASN A 395 -12.59 8.06 -9.69
CA ASN A 395 -11.80 8.42 -8.52
C ASN A 395 -11.30 9.89 -8.54
N GLY A 396 -11.73 10.70 -9.53
CA GLY A 396 -11.39 12.12 -9.59
C GLY A 396 -9.94 12.40 -10.03
N PHE A 397 -9.38 11.53 -10.87
CA PHE A 397 -8.01 11.65 -11.38
C PHE A 397 -7.92 11.95 -12.89
N ALA A 398 -9.05 12.17 -13.57
CA ALA A 398 -9.06 12.49 -15.00
C ALA A 398 -8.43 13.86 -15.34
N ASP A 399 -8.51 14.83 -14.42
CA ASP A 399 -8.05 16.21 -14.65
C ASP A 399 -6.63 16.48 -14.14
N VAL A 400 -5.86 15.43 -13.82
CA VAL A 400 -4.66 15.57 -13.01
C VAL A 400 -3.42 15.16 -13.79
N VAL A 401 -2.77 16.15 -14.42
CA VAL A 401 -1.33 16.09 -14.66
C VAL A 401 -0.66 16.28 -13.29
N VAL A 402 -0.46 15.19 -12.53
CA VAL A 402 0.45 15.24 -11.38
C VAL A 402 1.84 15.16 -11.95
N ASP A 403 2.48 16.31 -12.14
CA ASP A 403 3.92 16.34 -12.39
C ASP A 403 4.62 15.97 -11.06
N LEU A 404 4.81 14.66 -10.83
CA LEU A 404 5.52 14.13 -9.67
C LEU A 404 7.02 14.47 -9.71
N GLU A 405 7.53 14.93 -10.86
CA GLU A 405 8.91 15.40 -11.00
C GLU A 405 9.04 16.90 -10.68
N ARG A 406 7.95 17.68 -10.76
CA ARG A 406 7.91 19.11 -10.39
C ARG A 406 6.59 19.52 -9.74
N PRO A 407 6.54 19.65 -8.39
CA PRO A 407 5.36 20.16 -7.72
C PRO A 407 5.11 21.62 -8.12
N THR A 408 4.09 21.87 -8.95
CA THR A 408 3.59 23.23 -9.25
C THR A 408 2.89 23.86 -8.03
N SER A 409 2.62 23.06 -6.99
CA SER A 409 2.11 23.47 -5.68
C SER A 409 3.04 22.98 -4.58
N PRO A 410 3.20 23.74 -3.47
CA PRO A 410 4.00 23.29 -2.35
C PRO A 410 3.48 21.94 -1.82
N VAL A 411 4.40 21.01 -1.60
CA VAL A 411 4.14 19.70 -0.97
C VAL A 411 3.45 19.95 0.36
N LEU A 412 2.22 19.43 0.54
CA LEU A 412 1.49 19.56 1.79
C LEU A 412 2.32 18.94 2.93
N THR A 413 2.76 19.76 3.88
CA THR A 413 3.53 19.27 5.03
C THR A 413 2.62 18.90 6.20
N ARG A 414 3.18 18.19 7.20
CA ARG A 414 2.49 17.96 8.48
C ARG A 414 2.03 19.27 9.13
N GLN A 415 2.84 20.33 9.03
CA GLN A 415 2.54 21.63 9.63
C GLN A 415 1.40 22.33 8.89
N ASP A 416 1.41 22.30 7.56
CA ASP A 416 0.33 22.89 6.75
C ASP A 416 -1.01 22.22 7.07
N LEU A 417 -1.01 20.88 7.16
CA LEU A 417 -2.20 20.13 7.50
C LEU A 417 -2.65 20.41 8.95
N LEU A 418 -1.74 20.54 9.91
CA LEU A 418 -2.09 20.93 11.27
C LEU A 418 -2.80 22.29 11.30
N GLU A 419 -2.28 23.29 10.58
CA GLU A 419 -2.87 24.63 10.50
C GLU A 419 -4.26 24.63 9.87
N GLU A 420 -4.49 23.77 8.87
CA GLU A 420 -5.81 23.56 8.29
C GLU A 420 -6.76 22.89 9.28
N LEU A 421 -6.34 21.80 9.93
CA LEU A 421 -7.18 21.06 10.86
C LEU A 421 -7.57 21.89 12.09
N LEU A 422 -6.71 22.80 12.55
CA LEU A 422 -7.01 23.74 13.64
C LEU A 422 -8.12 24.74 13.30
N GLN A 423 -8.41 24.96 12.01
CA GLN A 423 -9.52 25.79 11.55
C GLN A 423 -10.85 25.02 11.49
N THR A 424 -10.81 23.70 11.72
CA THR A 424 -12.00 22.84 11.72
C THR A 424 -12.51 22.58 13.14
N ASN A 425 -13.65 21.87 13.24
CA ASN A 425 -14.20 21.38 14.50
C ASN A 425 -13.27 20.39 15.24
N LEU A 426 -12.17 19.93 14.62
CA LEU A 426 -11.14 19.10 15.25
C LEU A 426 -10.22 19.90 16.19
N SER A 427 -10.35 21.23 16.26
CA SER A 427 -9.49 22.06 17.09
C SER A 427 -9.46 21.65 18.57
N SER A 428 -10.59 21.17 19.13
CA SER A 428 -10.66 20.70 20.52
C SER A 428 -9.83 19.43 20.76
N LEU A 429 -9.86 18.48 19.83
CA LEU A 429 -9.05 17.26 19.85
C LEU A 429 -7.55 17.53 19.70
N LEU A 430 -7.20 18.60 18.98
CA LEU A 430 -5.82 18.96 18.67
C LEU A 430 -5.16 19.88 19.72
N ARG A 431 -5.94 20.53 20.61
CA ARG A 431 -5.43 21.43 21.66
C ARG A 431 -4.52 20.74 22.69
N THR A 432 -4.57 19.42 22.80
CA THR A 432 -3.72 18.65 23.72
C THR A 432 -2.30 18.46 23.20
N GLN A 433 -2.04 18.77 21.92
CA GLN A 433 -0.74 18.62 21.28
C GLN A 433 0.32 19.56 21.88
N PRO A 434 1.56 19.09 22.15
CA PRO A 434 2.64 19.92 22.69
C PRO A 434 2.92 21.17 21.83
N GLU A 435 2.88 21.01 20.51
CA GLU A 435 3.12 22.06 19.52
C GLU A 435 2.05 23.16 19.61
N VAL A 436 0.78 22.78 19.79
CA VAL A 436 -0.35 23.72 19.95
C VAL A 436 -0.29 24.45 21.30
N LYS A 437 0.16 23.75 22.36
CA LYS A 437 0.42 24.36 23.68
C LYS A 437 1.55 25.39 23.63
N GLN A 438 2.64 25.09 22.91
CA GLN A 438 3.77 26.01 22.72
C GLN A 438 3.40 27.24 21.85
N MET A 439 2.46 27.10 20.93
CA MET A 439 1.98 28.22 20.10
C MET A 439 1.10 29.24 20.84
N GLY A 440 0.75 29.01 22.12
CA GLY A 440 -0.07 29.94 22.93
C GLY A 440 -1.51 30.10 22.43
N LEU A 441 -2.04 29.08 21.73
CA LEU A 441 -3.33 29.14 21.03
C LEU A 441 -4.51 28.78 21.95
N GLY A 442 -4.79 29.65 22.91
CA GLY A 442 -5.93 29.52 23.83
C GLY A 442 -7.29 29.96 23.26
N CYS A 443 -7.34 30.76 22.19
CA CYS A 443 -8.58 31.37 21.70
C CYS A 443 -8.70 31.36 20.17
N CYS A 444 -9.85 30.91 19.64
CA CYS A 444 -10.14 30.77 18.20
C CYS A 444 -9.99 32.09 17.41
N CYS A 445 -10.19 33.25 18.05
CA CYS A 445 -10.12 34.56 17.39
C CYS A 445 -8.68 34.97 16.98
N CYS A 446 -7.64 34.48 17.68
CA CYS A 446 -6.25 34.82 17.38
C CYS A 446 -5.65 34.03 16.21
N LEU A 447 -6.28 32.89 15.85
CA LEU A 447 -5.79 31.97 14.83
C LEU A 447 -5.94 32.54 13.41
N GLY A 448 -7.10 33.15 13.12
CA GLY A 448 -7.40 33.72 11.81
C GLY A 448 -6.50 34.91 11.44
N PHE A 449 -6.10 35.72 12.41
CA PHE A 449 -5.28 36.91 12.16
C PHE A 449 -3.81 36.59 11.87
N ARG A 450 -3.17 35.71 12.66
CA ARG A 450 -1.74 35.36 12.48
C ARG A 450 -1.49 34.57 11.20
N ILE A 451 -2.41 33.68 10.81
CA ILE A 451 -2.28 32.86 9.60
C ILE A 451 -2.54 33.70 8.34
N ARG A 452 -3.53 34.60 8.35
CA ARG A 452 -3.79 35.55 7.25
C ARG A 452 -2.59 36.48 7.01
N TRP A 453 -1.87 36.83 8.07
CA TRP A 453 -0.64 37.62 7.98
C TRP A 453 0.53 36.83 7.36
N ARG A 454 0.72 35.55 7.74
CA ARG A 454 1.74 34.67 7.13
C ARG A 454 1.46 34.36 5.66
N ARG A 455 0.22 34.02 5.28
CA ARG A 455 -0.17 33.82 3.87
C ARG A 455 0.03 35.07 3.01
N ARG A 456 -0.24 36.27 3.56
CA ARG A 456 0.10 37.55 2.89
C ARG A 456 1.59 37.74 2.69
N ARG A 457 2.42 37.31 3.65
CA ARG A 457 3.88 37.41 3.57
C ARG A 457 4.46 36.43 2.54
N GLN A 458 3.91 35.23 2.45
CA GLN A 458 4.31 34.19 1.49
C GLN A 458 3.90 34.55 0.05
N ARG A 459 2.70 35.13 -0.14
CA ARG A 459 2.30 35.73 -1.43
C ARG A 459 3.19 36.89 -1.86
N ARG A 460 3.73 37.67 -0.92
CA ARG A 460 4.70 38.73 -1.21
C ARG A 460 6.10 38.20 -1.55
N GLN A 461 6.51 37.04 -1.03
CA GLN A 461 7.79 36.42 -1.34
C GLN A 461 7.79 35.66 -2.67
N ASN A 462 6.64 35.13 -3.11
CA ASN A 462 6.50 34.39 -4.36
C ASN A 462 6.32 35.26 -5.61
N GLY A 463 6.67 36.55 -5.56
CA GLY A 463 6.75 37.41 -6.75
C GLY A 463 5.46 37.48 -7.57
N ASP A 464 4.37 37.95 -6.97
CA ASP A 464 3.15 38.28 -7.72
C ASP A 464 3.41 39.59 -8.51
N SER A 465 3.89 39.43 -9.74
CA SER A 465 4.09 40.50 -10.72
C SER A 465 2.76 41.22 -10.95
N ARG A 466 2.67 42.44 -10.43
CA ARG A 466 1.57 43.37 -10.68
C ARG A 466 1.21 43.39 -12.17
N ARG A 467 0.01 42.94 -12.54
CA ARG A 467 -0.63 43.40 -13.77
C ARG A 467 -0.92 44.89 -13.60
N HIS A 468 -0.22 45.72 -14.36
CA HIS A 468 -0.60 47.10 -14.62
C HIS A 468 -2.06 47.13 -15.09
N ARG A 469 -2.95 47.73 -14.30
CA ARG A 469 -4.23 48.21 -14.81
C ARG A 469 -3.92 49.40 -15.72
N GLN A 470 -3.94 49.17 -17.04
CA GLN A 470 -4.22 50.25 -17.98
C GLN A 470 -5.65 50.73 -17.72
N VAL A 471 -5.78 52.00 -17.36
CA VAL A 471 -7.04 52.70 -17.29
C VAL A 471 -7.39 53.12 -18.72
N THR A 472 -8.43 52.52 -19.28
CA THR A 472 -9.12 53.05 -20.47
C THR A 472 -10.48 53.58 -19.99
N PRO A 473 -10.86 54.84 -20.33
CA PRO A 473 -12.14 55.39 -19.93
C PRO A 473 -13.22 54.86 -20.87
N VAL A 474 -14.23 54.17 -20.33
CA VAL A 474 -15.42 53.78 -21.08
C VAL A 474 -16.53 54.78 -20.77
N VAL A 475 -16.92 55.48 -21.82
CA VAL A 475 -18.08 56.37 -21.94
C VAL A 475 -19.37 55.55 -21.78
N PRO A 476 -20.37 56.00 -21.01
CA PRO A 476 -21.65 55.30 -20.93
C PRO A 476 -22.55 55.73 -22.09
N ILE A 477 -22.95 54.77 -22.94
CA ILE A 477 -24.05 54.92 -23.90
C ILE A 477 -25.16 54.00 -23.42
N LEU A 478 -26.25 54.60 -22.93
CA LEU A 478 -27.57 54.00 -22.85
C LEU A 478 -28.51 54.95 -23.58
N ASP A 479 -29.13 54.43 -24.63
CA ASP A 479 -30.13 55.08 -25.48
C ASP A 479 -31.52 54.48 -25.14
N PRO A 480 -32.66 55.02 -25.59
CA PRO A 480 -33.36 56.13 -24.96
C PRO A 480 -34.87 55.86 -24.67
N GLN A 481 -35.45 56.71 -23.81
CA GLN A 481 -36.88 57.11 -23.71
C GLN A 481 -37.93 56.03 -23.36
N VAL A 482 -38.86 56.22 -22.42
CA VAL A 482 -39.96 57.22 -22.29
C VAL A 482 -40.44 57.10 -20.81
N CYS A 483 -40.46 58.11 -19.93
CA CYS A 483 -41.26 59.35 -19.80
C CYS A 483 -42.35 59.23 -18.70
N LEU A 484 -42.52 60.32 -17.92
CA LEU A 484 -43.62 60.71 -17.01
C LEU A 484 -43.67 60.08 -15.59
N THR A 485 -43.97 60.75 -14.47
CA THR A 485 -43.97 62.13 -13.94
C THR A 485 -44.42 61.99 -12.46
N ASP A 486 -43.80 62.78 -11.58
CA ASP A 486 -44.30 63.41 -10.34
C ASP A 486 -45.33 62.70 -9.42
N ALA A 487 -44.89 62.35 -8.20
CA ALA A 487 -45.49 62.75 -6.90
C ALA A 487 -44.61 62.26 -5.74
#